data_AF-A0A328T0C6-F1
#
_entry.id   AF-A0A328T0C6-F1
#
_cell.length_a   1.000
_cell.length_b   1.000
_cell.length_c   1.000
_cell.angle_alpha   90.00
_cell.angle_beta   90.00
_cell.angle_gamma   90.00
#
_symmetry.space_group_name_H-M   'P 1'
#
loop_
_entity.id
_entity.type
_entity.pdbx_description
1 polymer ?
#
loop_
_entity_poly.entity_id
_entity_poly.type
_entity_poly.pdbx_seq_one_letter_code
_entity_poly.pdbx_strand_id
1 'polypeptide(L)'
;MMKFSRHLSILALAAFVFAGTAYAQGPTKAGSDNTTTQLMQSYRQKTQELRDIQQKAIKSNPKLAAEMKQLQADVNTSMRAHGYDMEKGSKRAESMIAKLKSGKKLSKAERMSTMKSFQAERQKMMKARNAAMQDPKVQKDRKAFEADMMAAMKKQDSHTGQLLKDVQALRTKIMAAMAAQRAAPKSAG
;
A
#
# COMPACT_ATOMS: atom_id res chain seq x y z
N MET A 1 -35.64 -14.00 -6.60
CA MET A 1 -34.88 -12.73 -6.80
C MET A 1 -33.81 -12.61 -5.72
N MET A 2 -32.56 -12.99 -6.01
CA MET A 2 -31.44 -12.86 -5.07
C MET A 2 -30.76 -11.49 -5.23
N LYS A 3 -30.77 -10.70 -4.17
CA LYS A 3 -30.09 -9.40 -4.10
C LYS A 3 -28.59 -9.65 -3.90
N PHE A 4 -27.81 -9.47 -4.95
CA PHE A 4 -26.34 -9.46 -4.86
C PHE A 4 -25.89 -8.25 -4.05
N SER A 5 -25.45 -8.50 -2.81
CA SER A 5 -24.78 -7.49 -1.98
C SER A 5 -23.50 -7.01 -2.65
N ARG A 6 -23.55 -5.78 -3.13
CA ARG A 6 -22.40 -4.98 -3.58
C ARG A 6 -21.56 -4.61 -2.36
N HIS A 7 -20.62 -5.47 -1.98
CA HIS A 7 -19.49 -5.03 -1.15
C HIS A 7 -18.20 -5.17 -1.95
N LEU A 8 -17.72 -3.99 -2.37
CA LEU A 8 -16.45 -3.72 -3.00
C LEU A 8 -15.33 -4.50 -2.30
N SER A 9 -14.94 -5.63 -2.91
CA SER A 9 -13.62 -6.20 -2.69
C SER A 9 -12.65 -5.46 -3.60
N ILE A 10 -12.16 -4.31 -3.16
CA ILE A 10 -10.94 -3.72 -3.71
C ILE A 10 -9.94 -3.71 -2.56
N LEU A 11 -9.46 -4.90 -2.19
CA LEU A 11 -8.16 -5.00 -1.54
C LEU A 11 -7.15 -4.70 -2.64
N ALA A 12 -6.73 -3.44 -2.73
CA ALA A 12 -5.63 -3.04 -3.59
C ALA A 12 -4.35 -3.70 -3.07
N LEU A 13 -4.12 -4.95 -3.47
CA LEU A 13 -2.84 -5.65 -3.32
C LEU A 13 -1.84 -5.13 -4.38
N ALA A 14 -1.76 -3.81 -4.52
CA ALA A 14 -0.74 -3.11 -5.28
C ALA A 14 0.17 -2.37 -4.30
N ALA A 15 0.62 -3.08 -3.26
CA ALA A 15 1.83 -2.70 -2.55
C ALA A 15 2.96 -3.54 -3.15
N PHE A 16 3.43 -3.14 -4.33
CA PHE A 16 4.81 -3.43 -4.70
C PHE A 16 5.67 -2.80 -3.60
N VAL A 17 6.07 -3.62 -2.62
CA VAL A 17 6.92 -3.26 -1.50
C VAL A 17 8.30 -3.00 -2.08
N PHE A 18 8.50 -1.79 -2.58
CA PHE A 18 9.84 -1.24 -2.60
C PHE A 18 10.18 -0.86 -1.16
N ALA A 19 11.03 -1.66 -0.54
CA ALA A 19 11.76 -1.29 0.66
C ALA A 19 12.41 0.09 0.47
N GLY A 20 12.29 0.96 1.49
CA GLY A 20 13.00 2.24 1.52
C GLY A 20 12.26 3.34 2.29
N THR A 21 12.36 3.27 3.63
CA THR A 21 12.33 4.37 4.61
C THR A 21 11.17 5.37 4.61
N ALA A 22 10.49 5.42 5.76
CA ALA A 22 9.55 6.46 6.17
C ALA A 22 10.15 7.87 5.99
N TYR A 23 9.53 8.68 5.15
CA TYR A 23 9.83 10.11 5.05
C TYR A 23 9.05 10.86 6.13
N ALA A 24 9.77 11.37 7.13
CA ALA A 24 9.28 12.37 8.07
C ALA A 24 8.79 13.60 7.30
N GLN A 25 7.53 13.97 7.52
CA GLN A 25 6.92 15.20 7.01
C GLN A 25 7.43 16.39 7.83
N GLY A 26 8.23 17.24 7.20
CA GLY A 26 8.40 18.64 7.58
C GLY A 26 7.96 19.51 6.40
N PRO A 27 7.30 20.66 6.62
CA PRO A 27 6.90 21.56 5.54
C PRO A 27 8.13 22.33 5.05
N THR A 28 8.84 21.82 4.05
CA THR A 28 9.87 22.58 3.35
C THR A 28 9.19 23.39 2.25
N LYS A 29 9.12 24.72 2.45
CA LYS A 29 8.80 25.70 1.42
C LYS A 29 9.65 25.41 0.18
N ALA A 30 8.98 25.06 -0.90
CA ALA A 30 9.56 24.63 -2.15
C ALA A 30 10.13 25.81 -2.94
N GLY A 31 11.45 25.87 -3.07
CA GLY A 31 12.03 26.24 -4.36
C GLY A 31 11.75 25.07 -5.30
N SER A 32 10.70 25.19 -6.11
CA SER A 32 10.33 24.16 -7.08
C SER A 32 11.33 24.20 -8.24
N ASP A 33 12.41 23.42 -8.14
CA ASP A 33 13.24 23.12 -9.30
C ASP A 33 12.35 22.51 -10.40
N ASN A 34 12.28 23.18 -11.55
CA ASN A 34 11.46 22.80 -12.71
C ASN A 34 11.70 21.32 -13.11
N THR A 35 12.94 20.85 -12.99
CA THR A 35 13.37 19.48 -13.23
C THR A 35 12.67 18.45 -12.31
N THR A 36 12.55 18.73 -11.02
CA THR A 36 11.89 17.82 -10.06
C THR A 36 10.39 17.74 -10.35
N THR A 37 9.77 18.87 -10.70
CA THR A 37 8.35 18.93 -11.08
C THR A 37 8.08 18.12 -12.36
N GLN A 38 8.94 18.23 -13.37
CA GLN A 38 8.82 17.44 -14.61
C GLN A 38 8.96 15.93 -14.35
N LEU A 39 9.97 15.51 -13.57
CA LEU A 39 10.14 14.10 -13.20
C LEU A 39 8.90 13.54 -12.49
N MET A 40 8.33 14.32 -11.56
CA MET A 40 7.11 13.96 -10.85
C MET A 40 5.90 13.84 -11.79
N GLN A 41 5.78 14.72 -12.78
CA GLN A 41 4.71 14.65 -13.79
C GLN A 41 4.82 13.40 -14.66
N SER A 42 6.01 13.12 -15.21
CA SER A 42 6.25 11.91 -16.00
C SER A 42 6.00 10.64 -15.19
N TYR A 43 6.41 10.63 -13.92
CA TYR A 43 6.17 9.50 -13.02
C TYR A 43 4.67 9.25 -12.81
N ARG A 44 3.88 10.31 -12.59
CA ARG A 44 2.42 10.21 -12.43
C ARG A 44 1.75 9.64 -13.69
N GLN A 45 2.12 10.14 -14.87
CA GLN A 45 1.57 9.69 -16.15
C GLN A 45 1.84 8.21 -16.39
N LYS A 46 3.11 7.78 -16.28
CA LYS A 46 3.49 6.38 -16.51
C LYS A 46 2.92 5.43 -15.47
N THR A 47 2.81 5.88 -14.21
CA THR A 47 2.15 5.08 -13.17
C THR A 47 0.65 4.94 -13.43
N GLN A 48 0.00 5.98 -13.97
CA GLN A 48 -1.41 5.89 -14.37
C GLN A 48 -1.61 4.89 -15.49
N GLU A 49 -0.79 4.96 -16.54
CA GLU A 49 -0.81 4.00 -17.65
C GLU A 49 -0.60 2.56 -17.16
N LEU A 50 0.37 2.34 -16.26
CA LEU A 50 0.63 1.03 -15.68
C LEU A 50 -0.58 0.51 -14.87
N ARG A 51 -1.26 1.38 -14.12
CA ARG A 51 -2.49 1.03 -13.40
C ARG A 51 -3.61 0.63 -14.35
N ASP A 52 -3.76 1.33 -15.47
CA ASP A 52 -4.80 1.03 -16.45
C ASP A 52 -4.55 -0.31 -17.15
N ILE A 53 -3.29 -0.62 -17.48
CA ILE A 53 -2.88 -1.94 -17.98
C ILE A 53 -3.17 -3.02 -16.93
N GLN A 54 -2.78 -2.81 -15.67
CA GLN A 54 -3.02 -3.75 -14.58
C GLN A 54 -4.52 -4.02 -14.39
N GLN A 55 -5.36 -2.97 -14.40
CA GLN A 55 -6.81 -3.13 -14.28
C GLN A 55 -7.40 -3.92 -15.45
N LYS A 56 -6.95 -3.65 -16.68
CA LYS A 56 -7.39 -4.41 -17.86
C LYS A 56 -6.96 -5.87 -17.76
N ALA A 57 -5.71 -6.14 -17.35
CA ALA A 57 -5.19 -7.49 -17.14
C ALA A 57 -5.99 -8.28 -16.10
N ILE A 58 -6.38 -7.65 -14.98
CA ILE A 58 -7.24 -8.29 -13.98
C ILE A 58 -8.65 -8.57 -14.54
N LYS A 59 -9.24 -7.60 -15.24
CA LYS A 59 -10.59 -7.74 -15.82
C LYS A 59 -10.66 -8.81 -16.90
N SER A 60 -9.61 -8.95 -17.71
CA SER A 60 -9.55 -9.92 -18.80
C SER A 60 -9.05 -11.30 -18.36
N ASN A 61 -8.55 -11.45 -17.13
CA ASN A 61 -8.01 -12.71 -16.62
C ASN A 61 -8.68 -13.13 -15.30
N PRO A 62 -9.75 -13.95 -15.34
CA PRO A 62 -10.45 -14.41 -14.14
C PRO A 62 -9.57 -15.24 -13.20
N LYS A 63 -8.51 -15.87 -13.72
CA LYS A 63 -7.52 -16.59 -12.92
C LYS A 63 -6.81 -15.66 -11.93
N LEU A 64 -6.43 -14.45 -12.37
CA LEU A 64 -5.81 -13.44 -11.49
C LEU A 64 -6.74 -13.00 -10.36
N ALA A 65 -8.04 -12.87 -10.66
CA ALA A 65 -9.02 -12.53 -9.63
C ALA A 65 -9.14 -13.66 -8.58
N ALA A 66 -9.05 -14.92 -9.00
CA ALA A 66 -9.05 -16.06 -8.09
C ALA A 66 -7.76 -16.12 -7.24
N GLU A 67 -6.60 -15.94 -7.87
CA GLU A 67 -5.30 -15.89 -7.18
C GLU A 67 -5.22 -14.75 -6.15
N MET A 68 -5.75 -13.57 -6.48
CA MET A 68 -5.80 -12.44 -5.54
C MET A 68 -6.67 -12.78 -4.32
N LYS A 69 -7.84 -13.42 -4.52
CA LYS A 69 -8.70 -13.86 -3.42
C LYS A 69 -8.03 -14.93 -2.57
N GLN A 70 -7.36 -15.89 -3.21
CA GLN A 70 -6.64 -16.96 -2.53
C GLN A 70 -5.51 -16.38 -1.67
N LEU A 71 -4.66 -15.52 -2.23
CA LEU A 71 -3.59 -14.85 -1.52
C LEU A 71 -4.11 -14.02 -0.33
N GLN A 72 -5.25 -13.32 -0.49
CA GLN A 72 -5.90 -12.63 0.63
C GLN A 72 -6.34 -13.60 1.73
N ALA A 73 -6.93 -14.73 1.37
CA ALA A 73 -7.35 -15.76 2.33
C ALA A 73 -6.16 -16.37 3.07
N ASP A 74 -5.05 -16.59 2.37
CA ASP A 74 -3.82 -17.15 2.95
C ASP A 74 -3.16 -16.18 3.93
N VAL A 75 -3.07 -14.90 3.57
CA VAL A 75 -2.60 -13.85 4.49
C VAL A 75 -3.49 -13.80 5.73
N ASN A 76 -4.82 -13.83 5.57
CA ASN A 76 -5.74 -13.79 6.70
C ASN A 76 -5.61 -15.01 7.61
N THR A 77 -5.47 -16.19 7.01
CA THR A 77 -5.29 -17.45 7.73
C THR A 77 -3.99 -17.43 8.53
N SER A 78 -2.90 -16.99 7.89
CA SER A 78 -1.60 -16.89 8.55
C SER A 78 -1.59 -15.83 9.66
N MET A 79 -2.22 -14.66 9.45
CA MET A 79 -2.38 -13.66 10.51
C MET A 79 -3.16 -14.21 11.72
N ARG A 80 -4.21 -15.00 11.48
CA ARG A 80 -4.97 -15.66 12.55
C ARG A 80 -4.12 -16.68 13.31
N ALA A 81 -3.31 -17.47 12.59
CA ALA A 81 -2.34 -18.38 13.21
C ALA A 81 -1.31 -17.64 14.08
N HIS A 82 -0.96 -16.40 13.70
CA HIS A 82 -0.10 -15.50 14.49
C HIS A 82 -0.86 -14.61 15.48
N GLY A 83 -2.06 -15.01 15.89
CA GLY A 83 -2.79 -14.40 17.00
C GLY A 83 -3.52 -13.10 16.66
N TYR A 84 -3.74 -12.78 15.38
CA TYR A 84 -4.52 -11.63 14.96
C TYR A 84 -5.63 -11.99 13.98
N ASP A 85 -6.87 -11.80 14.42
CA ASP A 85 -8.06 -11.91 13.57
C ASP A 85 -8.36 -10.54 12.93
N MET A 86 -8.27 -10.47 11.60
CA MET A 86 -8.48 -9.23 10.84
C MET A 86 -9.89 -8.66 11.00
N GLU A 87 -10.92 -9.51 10.99
CA GLU A 87 -12.31 -9.06 11.04
C GLU A 87 -12.62 -8.49 12.43
N LYS A 88 -12.26 -9.24 13.47
CA LYS A 88 -12.42 -8.76 14.86
C LYS A 88 -11.54 -7.54 15.13
N GLY A 89 -10.34 -7.50 14.57
CA GLY A 89 -9.40 -6.38 14.66
C GLY A 89 -9.95 -5.08 14.04
N SER A 90 -10.56 -5.18 12.86
CA SER A 90 -11.21 -4.02 12.21
C SER A 90 -12.32 -3.45 13.09
N LYS A 91 -13.21 -4.30 13.61
CA LYS A 91 -14.30 -3.90 14.51
C LYS A 91 -13.77 -3.22 15.78
N ARG A 92 -12.69 -3.74 16.39
CA ARG A 92 -12.03 -3.11 17.54
C ARG A 92 -11.45 -1.74 17.17
N ALA A 93 -10.74 -1.65 16.04
CA ALA A 93 -10.14 -0.40 15.56
C ALA A 93 -11.20 0.67 15.29
N GLU A 94 -12.28 0.33 14.58
CA GLU A 94 -13.41 1.22 14.29
C GLU A 94 -14.07 1.73 15.57
N SER A 95 -14.32 0.84 16.54
CA SER A 95 -14.88 1.23 17.84
C SER A 95 -13.99 2.23 18.58
N MET A 96 -12.67 2.01 18.60
CA MET A 96 -11.71 2.93 19.23
C MET A 96 -11.65 4.28 18.50
N ILE A 97 -11.66 4.28 17.16
CA ILE A 97 -11.69 5.51 16.35
C ILE A 97 -12.98 6.29 16.60
N ALA A 98 -14.13 5.62 16.64
CA ALA A 98 -15.42 6.23 16.93
C ALA A 98 -15.43 6.88 18.32
N LYS A 99 -14.89 6.17 19.34
CA LYS A 99 -14.69 6.73 20.69
C LYS A 99 -13.83 7.98 20.62
N LEU A 100 -12.62 7.92 20.06
CA LEU A 100 -11.72 9.07 19.99
C LEU A 100 -12.35 10.29 19.28
N LYS A 101 -13.11 10.08 18.20
CA LYS A 101 -13.83 11.14 17.47
C LYS A 101 -14.99 11.76 18.25
N SER A 102 -15.58 11.03 19.20
CA SER A 102 -16.68 11.53 20.04
C SER A 102 -16.25 12.65 21.01
N GLY A 103 -14.95 12.97 21.08
CA GLY A 103 -14.37 14.29 21.33
C GLY A 103 -14.81 15.03 22.60
N LYS A 104 -16.06 15.48 22.65
CA LYS A 104 -16.66 16.27 23.73
C LYS A 104 -17.21 15.43 24.90
N LYS A 105 -17.34 14.11 24.74
CA LYS A 105 -17.90 13.20 25.78
C LYS A 105 -16.88 12.38 26.56
N LEU A 106 -15.59 12.42 26.17
CA LEU A 106 -14.54 11.64 26.82
C LEU A 106 -13.70 12.51 27.74
N SER A 107 -13.50 12.03 28.96
CA SER A 107 -12.50 12.57 29.86
C SER A 107 -11.09 12.41 29.27
N LYS A 108 -10.13 13.20 29.78
CA LYS A 108 -8.71 13.09 29.40
C LYS A 108 -8.16 11.68 29.64
N ALA A 109 -8.54 11.06 30.75
CA ALA A 109 -8.10 9.71 31.12
C ALA A 109 -8.62 8.65 30.13
N GLU A 110 -9.89 8.70 29.76
CA GLU A 110 -10.47 7.75 28.79
C GLU A 110 -9.90 7.94 27.40
N ARG A 111 -9.64 9.19 26.98
CA ARG A 111 -8.98 9.48 25.71
C ARG A 111 -7.57 8.87 25.67
N MET A 112 -6.79 9.03 26.74
CA MET A 112 -5.46 8.42 26.86
C MET A 112 -5.52 6.89 26.84
N SER A 113 -6.44 6.30 27.60
CA SER A 113 -6.64 4.84 27.63
C SER A 113 -7.04 4.26 26.27
N THR A 114 -7.95 4.94 25.57
CA THR A 114 -8.38 4.55 24.22
C THR A 114 -7.23 4.66 23.23
N MET A 115 -6.42 5.73 23.31
CA MET A 115 -5.24 5.89 22.47
C MET A 115 -4.20 4.76 22.72
N LYS A 116 -3.93 4.43 23.99
CA LYS A 116 -3.02 3.33 24.35
C LYS A 116 -3.52 1.99 23.80
N SER A 117 -4.81 1.72 23.93
CA SER A 117 -5.45 0.51 23.41
C SER A 117 -5.34 0.43 21.88
N PHE A 118 -5.57 1.54 21.19
CA PHE A 118 -5.44 1.63 19.73
C PHE A 118 -4.00 1.38 19.27
N GLN A 119 -3.01 1.94 19.96
CA GLN A 119 -1.60 1.69 19.67
C GLN A 119 -1.23 0.22 19.88
N ALA A 120 -1.69 -0.40 20.97
CA ALA A 120 -1.45 -1.82 21.24
C ALA A 120 -2.08 -2.72 20.18
N GLU A 121 -3.31 -2.42 19.76
CA GLU A 121 -4.00 -3.14 18.67
C GLU A 121 -3.22 -3.05 17.36
N ARG A 122 -2.77 -1.84 16.99
CA ARG A 122 -1.94 -1.63 15.79
C ARG A 122 -0.64 -2.42 15.86
N GLN A 123 0.03 -2.47 17.01
CA GLN A 123 1.25 -3.25 17.18
C GLN A 123 1.00 -4.76 16.98
N LYS A 124 -0.09 -5.31 17.55
CA LYS A 124 -0.47 -6.71 17.36
C LYS A 124 -0.71 -7.02 15.88
N MET A 125 -1.50 -6.19 15.20
CA MET A 125 -1.75 -6.31 13.76
C MET A 125 -0.45 -6.32 12.95
N MET A 126 0.46 -5.39 13.22
CA MET A 126 1.73 -5.29 12.49
C MET A 126 2.62 -6.51 12.71
N LYS A 127 2.70 -7.03 13.94
CA LYS A 127 3.46 -8.28 14.23
C LYS A 127 2.90 -9.46 13.46
N ALA A 128 1.58 -9.69 13.53
CA ALA A 128 0.93 -10.79 12.83
C ALA A 128 1.04 -10.65 11.31
N ARG A 129 0.90 -9.43 10.77
CA ARG A 129 1.11 -9.16 9.34
C ARG A 129 2.54 -9.49 8.91
N ASN A 130 3.54 -9.07 9.67
CA ASN A 130 4.94 -9.34 9.34
C ASN A 130 5.23 -10.84 9.33
N ALA A 131 4.72 -11.58 10.32
CA ALA A 131 4.83 -13.03 10.37
C ALA A 131 4.10 -13.70 9.20
N ALA A 132 2.87 -13.27 8.88
CA ALA A 132 2.12 -13.77 7.74
C ALA A 132 2.81 -13.52 6.40
N MET A 133 3.53 -12.40 6.24
CA MET A 133 4.29 -12.13 5.02
C MET A 133 5.55 -13.00 4.88
N GLN A 134 6.02 -13.57 6.00
CA GLN A 134 7.13 -14.52 6.06
C GLN A 134 6.67 -15.98 5.92
N ASP A 135 5.37 -16.26 6.07
CA ASP A 135 4.79 -17.59 5.88
C ASP A 135 5.14 -18.16 4.49
N PRO A 136 5.73 -19.37 4.39
CA PRO A 136 6.14 -19.95 3.12
C PRO A 136 5.01 -20.08 2.10
N LYS A 137 3.78 -20.37 2.55
CA LYS A 137 2.62 -20.48 1.66
C LYS A 137 2.26 -19.11 1.08
N VAL A 138 2.19 -18.10 1.94
CA VAL A 138 1.92 -16.71 1.49
C VAL A 138 3.01 -16.22 0.54
N GLN A 139 4.28 -16.53 0.79
CA GLN A 139 5.36 -16.18 -0.12
C GLN A 139 5.23 -16.87 -1.49
N LYS A 140 4.88 -18.16 -1.49
CA LYS A 140 4.68 -18.92 -2.73
C LYS A 140 3.53 -18.34 -3.55
N ASP A 141 2.37 -18.13 -2.92
CA ASP A 141 1.18 -17.65 -3.59
C ASP A 141 1.36 -16.20 -4.09
N ARG A 142 2.11 -15.37 -3.33
CA ARG A 142 2.52 -14.03 -3.78
C ARG A 142 3.40 -14.08 -5.03
N LYS A 143 4.44 -14.93 -5.05
CA LYS A 143 5.33 -15.06 -6.22
C LYS A 143 4.56 -15.55 -7.45
N ALA A 144 3.65 -16.50 -7.28
CA ALA A 144 2.80 -17.00 -8.36
C ALA A 144 1.92 -15.88 -8.92
N PHE A 145 1.20 -15.16 -8.06
CA PHE A 145 0.38 -14.02 -8.45
C PHE A 145 1.17 -12.91 -9.15
N GLU A 146 2.36 -12.57 -8.65
CA GLU A 146 3.22 -11.56 -9.28
C GLU A 146 3.67 -11.98 -10.68
N ALA A 147 4.05 -13.24 -10.86
CA ALA A 147 4.44 -13.78 -12.17
C ALA A 147 3.27 -13.80 -13.16
N ASP A 148 2.10 -14.28 -12.73
CA ASP A 148 0.91 -14.35 -13.56
C ASP A 148 0.38 -12.95 -13.91
N MET A 149 0.42 -12.00 -12.96
CA MET A 149 0.09 -10.60 -13.21
C MET A 149 1.00 -10.00 -14.27
N MET A 150 2.31 -10.20 -14.15
CA MET A 150 3.28 -9.68 -15.11
C MET A 150 3.03 -10.25 -16.51
N ALA A 151 2.77 -11.56 -16.59
CA ALA A 151 2.44 -12.22 -17.85
C ALA A 151 1.14 -11.66 -18.45
N ALA A 152 0.10 -11.45 -17.65
CA ALA A 152 -1.17 -10.90 -18.11
C ALA A 152 -1.03 -9.44 -18.56
N MET A 153 -0.27 -8.61 -17.84
CA MET A 153 -0.02 -7.23 -18.24
C MET A 153 0.75 -7.16 -19.56
N LYS A 154 1.78 -7.99 -19.75
CA LYS A 154 2.51 -8.07 -21.04
C LYS A 154 1.62 -8.55 -22.20
N LYS A 155 0.67 -9.44 -21.93
CA LYS A 155 -0.34 -9.85 -22.92
C LYS A 155 -1.31 -8.72 -23.25
N GLN A 156 -1.66 -7.91 -22.25
CA GLN A 156 -2.55 -6.77 -22.40
C GLN A 156 -1.90 -5.61 -23.16
N ASP A 157 -0.61 -5.39 -22.94
CA ASP A 157 0.18 -4.33 -23.56
C ASP A 157 1.66 -4.76 -23.67
N SER A 158 2.19 -4.79 -24.90
CA SER A 158 3.57 -5.22 -25.18
C SER A 158 4.64 -4.27 -24.62
N HIS A 159 4.31 -2.99 -24.41
CA HIS A 159 5.20 -1.98 -23.83
C HIS A 159 5.25 -2.02 -22.30
N THR A 160 4.42 -2.83 -21.64
CA THR A 160 4.40 -3.01 -20.17
C THR A 160 5.82 -3.14 -19.58
N GLY A 161 6.67 -3.95 -20.22
CA GLY A 161 8.04 -4.17 -19.74
C GLY A 161 8.90 -2.92 -19.75
N GLN A 162 8.77 -2.07 -20.78
CA GLN A 162 9.47 -0.79 -20.85
C GLN A 162 8.89 0.21 -19.86
N LEU A 163 7.56 0.29 -19.76
CA LEU A 163 6.87 1.18 -18.85
C LEU A 163 7.29 0.96 -17.39
N LEU A 164 7.42 -0.30 -16.97
CA LEU A 164 7.92 -0.66 -15.64
C LEU A 164 9.35 -0.16 -15.39
N LYS A 165 10.25 -0.35 -16.37
CA LYS A 165 11.63 0.16 -16.29
C LYS A 165 11.65 1.68 -16.17
N ASP A 166 10.83 2.37 -16.96
CA ASP A 166 10.73 3.83 -16.94
C ASP A 166 10.24 4.35 -15.58
N VAL A 167 9.20 3.73 -15.02
CA VAL A 167 8.67 4.08 -13.68
C VAL A 167 9.75 3.88 -12.61
N GLN A 168 10.51 2.79 -12.67
CA GLN A 168 11.61 2.52 -11.74
C GLN A 168 12.73 3.57 -11.88
N ALA A 169 13.13 3.89 -13.11
CA ALA A 169 14.16 4.89 -13.37
C ALA A 169 13.74 6.29 -12.89
N LEU A 170 12.49 6.68 -13.16
CA LEU A 170 11.94 7.96 -12.69
C LEU A 170 11.92 8.04 -11.17
N ARG A 171 11.53 6.97 -10.48
CA ARG A 171 11.56 6.92 -9.02
C ARG A 171 12.97 7.15 -8.48
N THR A 172 13.98 6.48 -9.05
CA THR A 172 15.38 6.66 -8.63
C THR A 172 15.84 8.10 -8.84
N LYS A 173 15.52 8.70 -9.99
CA LYS A 173 15.84 10.11 -10.29
C LYS A 173 15.16 11.08 -9.33
N ILE A 174 13.90 10.86 -9.00
CA ILE A 174 13.15 11.67 -8.03
C ILE A 174 13.81 11.58 -6.64
N MET A 175 14.14 10.38 -6.16
CA MET A 175 14.79 10.22 -4.86
C MET A 175 16.16 10.91 -4.81
N ALA A 176 16.96 10.79 -5.88
CA ALA A 176 18.24 11.46 -6.00
C ALA A 176 18.10 12.99 -6.01
N ALA A 177 17.15 13.54 -6.77
CA ALA A 177 16.86 14.97 -6.82
C ALA A 177 16.43 15.51 -5.44
N MET A 178 15.55 14.79 -4.74
CA MET A 178 15.14 15.17 -3.38
C MET A 178 16.28 15.10 -2.37
N ALA A 179 17.19 14.14 -2.51
CA ALA A 179 18.37 14.03 -1.65
C ALA A 179 19.35 15.19 -1.90
N ALA A 180 19.62 15.52 -3.16
CA ALA A 180 20.46 16.65 -3.54
C ALA A 180 19.91 17.98 -3.02
N GLN A 181 18.59 18.19 -3.10
CA GLN A 181 17.93 19.38 -2.61
C GLN A 181 17.99 19.53 -1.07
N ARG A 182 18.17 18.42 -0.34
CA ARG A 182 18.38 18.41 1.12
C ARG A 182 19.83 18.64 1.53
N ALA A 183 20.77 18.30 0.66
CA ALA A 183 22.21 18.42 0.90
C ALA A 183 22.79 19.79 0.50
N ALA A 184 22.06 20.57 -0.30
CA ALA A 184 22.46 21.93 -0.64
C ALA A 184 22.50 22.81 0.63
N PRO A 185 23.64 23.44 0.97
CA PRO A 185 23.72 24.29 2.14
C PRO A 185 22.73 25.44 1.98
N LYS A 186 21.99 25.75 3.06
CA LYS A 186 21.35 27.06 3.19
C LYS A 186 22.48 28.09 3.19
N SER A 187 22.81 28.66 2.05
CA SER A 187 23.64 29.85 1.99
C SER A 187 22.97 30.88 2.89
N ALA A 188 23.66 31.19 4.00
CA ALA A 188 23.28 32.18 4.97
C ALA A 188 22.94 33.49 4.25
N GLY A 189 21.76 34.04 4.58
CA GLY A 189 21.50 35.46 4.43
C GLY A 189 22.11 36.22 5.61
#